data_AF-A0A1J0KRC2-F1
#
_entry.id   AF-A0A1J0KRC2-F1
#
_cell.length_a   1.000
_cell.length_b   1.000
_cell.length_c   1.000
_cell.angle_alpha   90.00
_cell.angle_beta   90.00
_cell.angle_gamma   90.00
#
_symmetry.space_group_name_H-M   'P 1'
#
loop_
_entity.id
_entity.type
_entity.pdbx_description
1 polymer ?
#
loop_
_entity_poly.entity_id
_entity_poly.type
_entity_poly.pdbx_seq_one_letter_code
_entity_poly.pdbx_strand_id
1 'polypeptide(L)'
;MYNKLPKNLENLYINISLYYKQESGFVLGKLNDNINYIDSFCAKKITRKIDIYNLVFIIEEIRYSTNYLLSSEAIVFNKLIEDSLAKIEAIKNYDDLYESLKILKIQLSKYKIILGNDFSKKLNDLENKSPKEIISDLKSRIPLNKTLQLKNEDILIDLYIKAFKHPESQQLIQKYKDFFSELKSFTKTQQNVSKLIPLNKNPILSLLRLAYFIKNGANISKPISSTDSLLLKAFLSYEQDLLNLELLNNYLNLTTSDIYLKDLFNENNDFIKELKDTIDFGIFSSSQYFSDFKISNIFFPENNIAQNDKLNNLDELISRTHELPNLLLDIDTLYKKLNTQNEIYHNCFIEIENESNIEKLLKNSPAKILSDIANKYFSLLLDIATSINIALAKKDFKLLEPFIRFEDIFRNICQEVSVNSSLNSNNTLRYYISSINKTTPQINQNHSTLLRKEDNLVEELSNNIISDDIYKMELFLAKANSFQTYKKIATKERQSNKEKLDIEKSLKTIDKDINNNKIESANTTAKRLTNYLLKNAYYNVPKLISIRNLPPSSNKVFSVMQNISNDNAVIRNLIDKQDLYWST
;
A
#
# COMPACT_ATOMS: atom_id res chain seq x y z
N MET A 1 1.21 37.03 -31.30
CA MET A 1 -0.24 37.15 -31.56
C MET A 1 -1.05 37.55 -30.30
N TYR A 2 -0.43 37.62 -29.11
CA TYR A 2 -1.12 37.84 -27.82
C TYR A 2 -1.77 39.22 -27.64
N ASN A 3 -1.32 40.27 -28.35
CA ASN A 3 -1.81 41.65 -28.17
C ASN A 3 -3.25 41.93 -28.66
N LYS A 4 -4.03 40.93 -29.06
CA LYS A 4 -5.44 41.08 -29.49
C LYS A 4 -6.43 40.15 -28.78
N LEU A 5 -5.98 39.30 -27.86
CA LEU A 5 -6.86 38.41 -27.11
C LEU A 5 -7.24 39.04 -25.76
N PRO A 6 -8.46 38.81 -25.25
CA PRO A 6 -8.79 39.10 -23.86
C PRO A 6 -7.76 38.44 -22.93
N LYS A 7 -7.30 39.14 -21.90
CA LYS A 7 -6.27 38.65 -20.95
C LYS A 7 -6.59 37.27 -20.36
N ASN A 8 -7.87 36.96 -20.19
CA ASN A 8 -8.34 35.65 -19.70
C ASN A 8 -8.09 34.52 -20.71
N LEU A 9 -8.23 34.80 -22.01
CA LEU A 9 -7.92 33.87 -23.10
C LEU A 9 -6.41 33.69 -23.24
N GLU A 10 -5.62 34.75 -23.11
CA GLU A 10 -4.15 34.65 -23.10
C GLU A 10 -3.65 33.75 -21.96
N ASN A 11 -4.16 33.94 -20.73
CA ASN A 11 -3.83 33.09 -19.59
C ASN A 11 -4.25 31.62 -19.80
N LEU A 12 -5.43 31.38 -20.41
CA LEU A 12 -5.87 30.03 -20.76
C LEU A 12 -4.85 29.36 -21.69
N TYR A 13 -4.39 30.05 -22.74
CA TYR A 13 -3.44 29.48 -23.71
C TYR A 13 -2.08 29.18 -23.09
N ILE A 14 -1.58 30.05 -22.20
CA ILE A 14 -0.35 29.80 -21.44
C ILE A 14 -0.51 28.52 -20.60
N ASN A 15 -1.62 28.35 -19.87
CA ASN A 15 -1.86 27.16 -19.06
C ASN A 15 -2.01 25.89 -19.91
N ILE A 16 -2.71 25.99 -21.06
CA ILE A 16 -2.86 24.89 -22.01
C ILE A 16 -1.49 24.43 -22.55
N SER A 17 -0.56 25.36 -22.81
CA SER A 17 0.79 25.01 -23.24
C SER A 17 1.56 24.19 -22.17
N LEU A 18 1.36 24.51 -20.88
CA LEU A 18 1.96 23.76 -19.78
C LEU A 18 1.35 22.36 -19.68
N TYR A 19 0.03 22.25 -19.84
CA TYR A 19 -0.66 20.96 -19.83
C TYR A 19 -0.23 20.05 -20.98
N TYR A 20 -0.03 20.58 -22.20
CA TYR A 20 0.54 19.79 -23.29
C TYR A 20 1.94 19.26 -22.98
N LYS A 21 2.80 20.08 -22.36
CA LYS A 21 4.15 19.63 -21.96
C LYS A 21 4.09 18.53 -20.91
N GLN A 22 3.22 18.66 -19.91
CA GLN A 22 3.01 17.66 -18.87
C GLN A 22 2.44 16.35 -19.44
N GLU A 23 1.38 16.44 -20.25
CA GLU A 23 0.77 15.29 -20.91
C GLU A 23 1.78 14.59 -21.84
N SER A 24 2.53 15.35 -22.63
CA SER A 24 3.60 14.81 -23.48
C SER A 24 4.68 14.11 -22.66
N GLY A 25 5.15 14.71 -21.58
CA GLY A 25 6.18 14.11 -20.72
C GLY A 25 5.70 12.79 -20.11
N PHE A 26 4.45 12.76 -19.63
CA PHE A 26 3.83 11.56 -19.09
C PHE A 26 3.69 10.43 -20.13
N VAL A 27 3.09 10.74 -21.29
CA VAL A 27 2.83 9.74 -22.35
C VAL A 27 4.14 9.19 -22.93
N LEU A 28 5.10 10.05 -23.22
CA LEU A 28 6.40 9.64 -23.76
C LEU A 28 7.23 8.86 -22.73
N GLY A 29 7.10 9.21 -21.44
CA GLY A 29 7.69 8.47 -20.33
C GLY A 29 7.15 7.03 -20.25
N LYS A 30 5.82 6.88 -20.28
CA LYS A 30 5.17 5.56 -20.30
C LYS A 30 5.59 4.68 -21.47
N LEU A 31 5.68 5.26 -22.68
CA LEU A 31 6.20 4.53 -23.85
C LEU A 31 7.66 4.12 -23.67
N ASN A 32 8.47 4.95 -23.01
CA ASN A 32 9.86 4.60 -22.70
C ASN A 32 9.96 3.43 -21.72
N ASP A 33 9.12 3.42 -20.68
CA ASP A 33 9.05 2.32 -19.73
C ASP A 33 8.66 1.01 -20.42
N ASN A 34 7.66 1.05 -21.30
CA ASN A 34 7.26 -0.12 -22.09
C ASN A 34 8.38 -0.66 -22.98
N ILE A 35 9.15 0.22 -23.64
CA ILE A 35 10.31 -0.17 -24.43
C ILE A 35 11.37 -0.84 -23.55
N ASN A 36 11.65 -0.27 -22.37
CA ASN A 36 12.61 -0.82 -21.41
C ASN A 36 12.14 -2.18 -20.85
N TYR A 37 10.83 -2.34 -20.62
CA TYR A 37 10.27 -3.62 -20.20
C TYR A 37 10.43 -4.71 -21.25
N ILE A 38 10.18 -4.39 -22.53
CA ILE A 38 10.43 -5.33 -23.63
C ILE A 38 11.92 -5.70 -23.68
N ASP A 39 12.83 -4.74 -23.53
CA ASP A 39 14.27 -5.01 -23.51
C ASP A 39 14.69 -5.93 -22.37
N SER A 40 14.23 -5.64 -21.15
CA SER A 40 14.49 -6.51 -20.01
C SER A 40 13.89 -7.90 -20.20
N PHE A 41 12.77 -8.01 -20.90
CA PHE A 41 12.11 -9.29 -21.16
C PHE A 41 12.90 -10.10 -22.20
N CYS A 42 13.27 -9.49 -23.33
CA CYS A 42 14.08 -10.12 -24.38
C CYS A 42 15.48 -10.53 -23.90
N ALA A 43 16.06 -9.84 -22.92
CA ALA A 43 17.35 -10.18 -22.35
C ALA A 43 17.31 -11.44 -21.45
N LYS A 44 16.13 -11.83 -20.96
CA LYS A 44 15.95 -12.97 -20.05
C LYS A 44 15.31 -14.14 -20.80
N LYS A 45 15.78 -15.37 -20.55
CA LYS A 45 15.08 -16.57 -21.03
C LYS A 45 13.80 -16.76 -20.22
N ILE A 46 12.66 -16.84 -20.89
CA ILE A 46 11.39 -17.28 -20.32
C ILE A 46 11.56 -18.71 -19.81
N THR A 47 11.48 -18.85 -18.50
CA THR A 47 11.71 -20.14 -17.82
C THR A 47 10.62 -20.44 -16.80
N ARG A 48 9.78 -19.44 -16.47
CA ARG A 48 8.80 -19.52 -15.39
C ARG A 48 7.46 -18.94 -15.84
N LYS A 49 6.36 -19.43 -15.25
CA LYS A 49 4.99 -18.92 -15.49
C LYS A 49 4.88 -17.41 -15.29
N ILE A 50 5.61 -16.91 -14.30
CA ILE A 50 5.67 -15.50 -13.95
C ILE A 50 6.15 -14.58 -15.06
N ASP A 51 7.04 -15.08 -15.93
CA ASP A 51 7.55 -14.31 -17.04
C ASP A 51 6.39 -14.06 -18.03
N ILE A 52 5.51 -15.06 -18.23
CA ILE A 52 4.27 -14.92 -19.02
C ILE A 52 3.29 -13.94 -18.38
N TYR A 53 3.15 -13.94 -17.05
CA TYR A 53 2.28 -12.98 -16.35
C TYR A 53 2.77 -11.54 -16.55
N ASN A 54 4.09 -11.31 -16.41
CA ASN A 54 4.69 -10.01 -16.70
C ASN A 54 4.51 -9.60 -18.16
N LEU A 55 4.64 -10.53 -19.11
CA LEU A 55 4.43 -10.24 -20.53
C LEU A 55 3.00 -9.76 -20.81
N VAL A 56 1.98 -10.39 -20.21
CA VAL A 56 0.59 -9.94 -20.37
C VAL A 56 0.39 -8.55 -19.83
N PHE A 57 0.95 -8.24 -18.66
CA PHE A 57 0.92 -6.89 -18.12
C PHE A 57 1.56 -5.87 -19.08
N ILE A 58 2.73 -6.19 -19.65
CA ILE A 58 3.41 -5.33 -20.62
C ILE A 58 2.53 -5.12 -21.86
N ILE A 59 1.87 -6.15 -22.36
CA ILE A 59 0.94 -6.05 -23.50
C ILE A 59 -0.21 -5.09 -23.19
N GLU A 60 -0.84 -5.19 -22.02
CA GLU A 60 -1.93 -4.30 -21.64
C GLU A 60 -1.46 -2.84 -21.41
N GLU A 61 -0.29 -2.63 -20.78
CA GLU A 61 0.31 -1.29 -20.68
C GLU A 61 0.63 -0.69 -22.05
N ILE A 62 1.08 -1.50 -23.01
CA ILE A 62 1.32 -1.05 -24.38
C ILE A 62 0.00 -0.64 -25.03
N ARG A 63 -1.05 -1.48 -24.96
CA ARG A 63 -2.39 -1.15 -25.48
C ARG A 63 -2.89 0.18 -24.91
N TYR A 64 -2.73 0.38 -23.60
CA TYR A 64 -3.13 1.63 -22.93
C TYR A 64 -2.27 2.83 -23.36
N SER A 65 -0.95 2.64 -23.52
CA SER A 65 -0.02 3.72 -23.85
C SER A 65 -0.05 4.13 -25.33
N THR A 66 -0.61 3.29 -26.21
CA THR A 66 -0.70 3.55 -27.65
C THR A 66 -2.11 3.98 -28.09
N ASN A 67 -2.92 4.50 -27.16
CA ASN A 67 -4.28 4.92 -27.45
C ASN A 67 -4.42 6.30 -28.13
N TYR A 68 -3.36 7.12 -28.18
CA TYR A 68 -3.37 8.45 -28.79
C TYR A 68 -3.32 8.42 -30.33
N LEU A 69 -4.39 8.83 -30.99
CA LEU A 69 -4.54 8.83 -32.45
C LEU A 69 -4.48 10.26 -33.03
N LEU A 70 -3.45 11.02 -32.65
CA LEU A 70 -3.38 12.47 -32.88
C LEU A 70 -3.05 12.88 -34.33
N SER A 71 -2.62 11.94 -35.17
CA SER A 71 -2.26 12.16 -36.57
C SER A 71 -2.53 10.91 -37.40
N SER A 72 -2.54 11.06 -38.74
CA SER A 72 -2.64 9.92 -39.66
C SER A 72 -1.48 8.92 -39.46
N GLU A 73 -0.29 9.43 -39.14
CA GLU A 73 0.89 8.59 -38.86
C GLU A 73 0.72 7.83 -37.55
N ALA A 74 0.22 8.48 -36.49
CA ALA A 74 -0.10 7.83 -35.23
C ALA A 74 -1.14 6.72 -35.42
N ILE A 75 -2.17 6.95 -36.25
CA ILE A 75 -3.19 5.94 -36.57
C ILE A 75 -2.57 4.72 -37.26
N VAL A 76 -1.70 4.93 -38.26
CA VAL A 76 -1.03 3.84 -38.97
C VAL A 76 -0.16 3.03 -38.02
N PHE A 77 0.64 3.68 -37.18
CA PHE A 77 1.52 2.98 -36.24
C PHE A 77 0.77 2.31 -35.09
N ASN A 78 -0.31 2.92 -34.58
CA ASN A 78 -1.20 2.26 -33.62
C ASN A 78 -1.73 0.94 -34.21
N LYS A 79 -2.20 0.95 -35.47
CA LYS A 79 -2.67 -0.27 -36.14
C LYS A 79 -1.56 -1.32 -36.27
N LEU A 80 -0.35 -0.93 -36.69
CA LEU A 80 0.79 -1.84 -36.76
C LEU A 80 1.13 -2.47 -35.40
N ILE A 81 1.03 -1.68 -34.33
CA ILE A 81 1.22 -2.16 -32.95
C ILE A 81 0.11 -3.14 -32.59
N GLU A 82 -1.16 -2.83 -32.86
CA GLU A 82 -2.30 -3.73 -32.61
C GLU A 82 -2.13 -5.07 -33.35
N ASP A 83 -1.75 -5.03 -34.63
CA ASP A 83 -1.48 -6.24 -35.42
C ASP A 83 -0.33 -7.07 -34.82
N SER A 84 0.73 -6.41 -34.34
CA SER A 84 1.86 -7.07 -33.67
C SER A 84 1.47 -7.67 -32.32
N LEU A 85 0.62 -7.00 -31.54
CA LEU A 85 0.10 -7.54 -30.29
C LEU A 85 -0.81 -8.75 -30.53
N ALA A 86 -1.73 -8.68 -31.50
CA ALA A 86 -2.58 -9.80 -31.89
C ALA A 86 -1.75 -11.01 -32.34
N LYS A 87 -0.65 -10.77 -33.08
CA LYS A 87 0.30 -11.81 -33.43
C LYS A 87 0.95 -12.41 -32.19
N ILE A 88 1.48 -11.60 -31.29
CA ILE A 88 2.12 -12.05 -30.02
C ILE A 88 1.17 -12.95 -29.23
N GLU A 89 -0.10 -12.59 -29.14
CA GLU A 89 -1.10 -13.36 -28.40
C GLU A 89 -1.39 -14.74 -28.97
N ALA A 90 -1.17 -14.94 -30.27
CA ALA A 90 -1.46 -16.19 -30.97
C ALA A 90 -0.25 -17.15 -31.10
N ILE A 91 0.96 -16.71 -30.75
CA ILE A 91 2.19 -17.46 -30.94
C ILE A 91 2.25 -18.70 -30.03
N LYS A 92 2.81 -19.80 -30.59
CA LYS A 92 2.89 -21.12 -29.94
C LYS A 92 4.31 -21.55 -29.54
N ASN A 93 5.33 -20.75 -29.86
CA ASN A 93 6.73 -21.04 -29.55
C ASN A 93 7.48 -19.78 -29.11
N TYR A 94 8.54 -19.97 -28.32
CA TYR A 94 9.26 -18.85 -27.70
C TYR A 94 10.12 -18.06 -28.70
N ASP A 95 10.69 -18.69 -29.72
CA ASP A 95 11.57 -17.99 -30.68
C ASP A 95 10.78 -16.96 -31.50
N ASP A 96 9.62 -17.34 -32.03
CA ASP A 96 8.72 -16.43 -32.75
C ASP A 96 8.20 -15.31 -31.85
N LEU A 97 8.02 -15.59 -30.55
CA LEU A 97 7.61 -14.61 -29.56
C LEU A 97 8.68 -13.53 -29.39
N TYR A 98 9.94 -13.91 -29.20
CA TYR A 98 11.04 -12.95 -29.08
C TYR A 98 11.21 -12.10 -30.34
N GLU A 99 11.12 -12.70 -31.53
CA GLU A 99 11.18 -11.93 -32.78
C GLU A 99 10.02 -10.95 -32.93
N SER A 100 8.80 -11.36 -32.56
CA SER A 100 7.64 -10.48 -32.60
C SER A 100 7.73 -9.33 -31.58
N LEU A 101 8.34 -9.57 -30.42
CA LEU A 101 8.63 -8.53 -29.43
C LEU A 101 9.69 -7.53 -29.89
N LYS A 102 10.73 -7.97 -30.61
CA LYS A 102 11.71 -7.07 -31.23
C LYS A 102 11.03 -6.14 -32.26
N ILE A 103 10.14 -6.68 -33.08
CA ILE A 103 9.36 -5.89 -34.05
C ILE A 103 8.48 -4.87 -33.32
N LEU A 104 7.76 -5.31 -32.29
CA LEU A 104 6.92 -4.45 -31.46
C LEU A 104 7.73 -3.29 -30.85
N LYS A 105 8.92 -3.56 -30.32
CA LYS A 105 9.83 -2.53 -29.80
C LYS A 105 10.14 -1.45 -30.83
N ILE A 106 10.46 -1.85 -32.07
CA ILE A 106 10.77 -0.92 -33.16
C ILE A 106 9.55 -0.05 -33.47
N GLN A 107 8.37 -0.66 -33.56
CA GLN A 107 7.13 0.07 -33.80
C GLN A 107 6.81 1.06 -32.68
N LEU A 108 6.98 0.67 -31.40
CA LEU A 108 6.79 1.55 -30.26
C LEU A 108 7.77 2.72 -30.24
N SER A 109 9.02 2.48 -30.60
CA SER A 109 10.05 3.52 -30.69
C SER A 109 9.69 4.55 -31.76
N LYS A 110 9.18 4.11 -32.92
CA LYS A 110 8.70 5.00 -33.99
C LYS A 110 7.44 5.76 -33.58
N TYR A 111 6.46 5.07 -32.99
CA TYR A 111 5.23 5.68 -32.49
C TYR A 111 5.50 6.75 -31.41
N LYS A 112 6.47 6.52 -30.52
CA LYS A 112 6.94 7.51 -29.54
C LYS A 112 7.46 8.79 -30.21
N ILE A 113 8.26 8.66 -31.27
CA ILE A 113 8.77 9.83 -32.03
C ILE A 113 7.62 10.58 -32.68
N ILE A 114 6.68 9.86 -33.32
CA ILE A 114 5.49 10.45 -33.96
C ILE A 114 4.66 11.24 -32.94
N LEU A 115 4.36 10.66 -31.78
CA LEU A 115 3.63 11.40 -30.74
C LEU A 115 4.39 12.62 -30.22
N GLY A 116 5.72 12.51 -30.07
CA GLY A 116 6.55 13.66 -29.71
C GLY A 116 6.44 14.81 -30.72
N ASN A 117 6.40 14.49 -32.01
CA ASN A 117 6.17 15.46 -33.07
C ASN A 117 4.74 16.01 -33.05
N ASP A 118 3.73 15.16 -32.79
CA ASP A 118 2.33 15.58 -32.69
C ASP A 118 2.11 16.58 -31.55
N PHE A 119 2.66 16.33 -30.36
CA PHE A 119 2.60 17.27 -29.25
C PHE A 119 3.38 18.57 -29.53
N SER A 120 4.56 18.46 -30.17
CA SER A 120 5.34 19.64 -30.58
C SER A 120 4.58 20.51 -31.58
N LYS A 121 3.87 19.89 -32.54
CA LYS A 121 3.02 20.59 -33.50
C LYS A 121 1.87 21.31 -32.80
N LYS A 122 1.23 20.69 -31.79
CA LYS A 122 0.17 21.33 -31.01
C LYS A 122 0.66 22.56 -30.25
N LEU A 123 1.83 22.48 -29.62
CA LEU A 123 2.46 23.64 -28.98
C LEU A 123 2.72 24.77 -29.99
N ASN A 124 3.26 24.42 -31.16
CA ASN A 124 3.51 25.39 -32.23
C ASN A 124 2.21 26.00 -32.79
N ASP A 125 1.13 25.20 -32.87
CA ASP A 125 -0.18 25.67 -33.30
C ASP A 125 -0.76 26.70 -32.32
N LEU A 126 -0.62 26.51 -31.01
CA LEU A 126 -1.04 27.50 -30.00
C LEU A 126 -0.36 28.86 -30.15
N GLU A 127 0.91 28.86 -30.58
CA GLU A 127 1.71 30.08 -30.71
C GLU A 127 1.39 30.84 -32.01
N ASN A 128 1.01 30.12 -33.07
CA ASN A 128 0.97 30.65 -34.44
C ASN A 128 -0.41 30.66 -35.11
N LYS A 129 -1.38 29.90 -34.63
CA LYS A 129 -2.74 29.84 -35.21
C LYS A 129 -3.74 30.64 -34.39
N SER A 130 -4.82 31.07 -35.04
CA SER A 130 -5.91 31.71 -34.32
C SER A 130 -6.68 30.69 -33.46
N PRO A 131 -7.26 31.09 -32.31
CA PRO A 131 -8.09 30.21 -31.49
C PRO A 131 -9.19 29.49 -32.26
N LYS A 132 -9.86 30.21 -33.16
CA LYS A 132 -10.95 29.66 -33.98
C LYS A 132 -10.46 28.56 -34.93
N GLU A 133 -9.27 28.70 -35.52
CA GLU A 133 -8.67 27.66 -36.37
C GLU A 133 -8.35 26.40 -35.59
N ILE A 134 -7.73 26.54 -34.40
CA ILE A 134 -7.39 25.39 -33.55
C ILE A 134 -8.65 24.64 -33.14
N ILE A 135 -9.67 25.35 -32.66
CA ILE A 135 -10.93 24.74 -32.22
C ILE A 135 -11.66 24.09 -33.40
N SER A 136 -11.63 24.68 -34.59
CA SER A 136 -12.22 24.09 -35.79
C SER A 136 -11.52 22.78 -36.18
N ASP A 137 -10.19 22.71 -36.15
CA ASP A 137 -9.43 21.48 -36.41
C ASP A 137 -9.77 20.40 -35.38
N LEU A 138 -9.78 20.75 -34.09
CA LEU A 138 -10.13 19.81 -33.02
C LEU A 138 -11.55 19.28 -33.16
N LYS A 139 -12.54 20.14 -33.44
CA LYS A 139 -13.94 19.70 -33.67
C LYS A 139 -14.05 18.73 -34.85
N SER A 140 -13.27 18.93 -35.92
CA SER A 140 -13.30 18.06 -37.10
C SER A 140 -12.83 16.63 -36.82
N ARG A 141 -12.08 16.43 -35.74
CA ARG A 141 -11.54 15.13 -35.31
C ARG A 141 -12.47 14.36 -34.37
N ILE A 142 -13.54 15.00 -33.89
CA ILE A 142 -14.52 14.40 -32.99
C ILE A 142 -15.71 13.91 -33.82
N PRO A 143 -15.96 12.60 -33.90
CA PRO A 143 -17.20 12.10 -34.49
C PRO A 143 -18.33 12.29 -33.47
N LEU A 144 -18.90 13.50 -33.40
CA LEU A 144 -19.89 13.92 -32.39
C LEU A 144 -21.14 13.01 -32.33
N ASN A 145 -21.40 12.21 -33.36
CA ASN A 145 -22.53 11.26 -33.44
C ASN A 145 -22.16 9.81 -33.07
N LYS A 146 -20.94 9.57 -32.55
CA LYS A 146 -20.48 8.24 -32.15
C LYS A 146 -19.99 8.27 -30.71
N THR A 147 -20.43 7.32 -29.91
CA THR A 147 -19.76 7.02 -28.65
C THR A 147 -18.41 6.39 -28.94
N LEU A 148 -17.40 6.72 -28.14
CA LEU A 148 -16.14 5.99 -28.13
C LEU A 148 -16.43 4.48 -27.93
N GLN A 149 -15.84 3.65 -28.79
CA GLN A 149 -16.00 2.20 -28.70
C GLN A 149 -14.91 1.61 -27.81
N LEU A 150 -15.30 0.72 -26.90
CA LEU A 150 -14.38 -0.06 -26.10
C LEU A 150 -13.68 -1.08 -27.00
N LYS A 151 -12.35 -1.04 -27.04
CA LYS A 151 -11.54 -2.07 -27.72
C LYS A 151 -11.21 -3.20 -26.75
N ASN A 152 -12.22 -3.95 -26.31
CA ASN A 152 -12.01 -5.08 -25.41
C ASN A 152 -12.41 -6.39 -26.10
N GLU A 153 -11.41 -7.23 -26.38
CA GLU A 153 -11.58 -8.54 -27.02
C GLU A 153 -11.49 -9.70 -26.02
N ASP A 154 -11.12 -9.44 -24.77
CA ASP A 154 -11.00 -10.48 -23.75
C ASP A 154 -12.37 -10.90 -23.20
N ILE A 155 -12.61 -12.21 -23.18
CA ILE A 155 -13.87 -12.83 -22.79
C ILE A 155 -14.28 -12.40 -21.38
N LEU A 156 -13.34 -12.38 -20.43
CA LEU A 156 -13.68 -12.09 -19.04
C LEU A 156 -13.99 -10.61 -18.81
N ILE A 157 -13.27 -9.72 -19.50
CA ILE A 157 -13.58 -8.27 -19.47
C ILE A 157 -14.96 -7.99 -20.08
N ASP A 158 -15.30 -8.65 -21.19
CA ASP A 158 -16.64 -8.54 -21.80
C ASP A 158 -17.75 -9.01 -20.85
N LEU A 159 -17.55 -10.16 -20.18
CA LEU A 159 -18.48 -10.64 -19.16
C LEU A 159 -18.60 -9.64 -18.00
N TYR A 160 -17.47 -9.12 -17.53
CA TYR A 160 -17.43 -8.13 -16.45
C TYR A 160 -18.24 -6.89 -16.83
N ILE A 161 -18.01 -6.29 -18.00
CA ILE A 161 -18.75 -5.10 -18.44
C ILE A 161 -20.25 -5.39 -18.61
N LYS A 162 -20.60 -6.56 -19.15
CA LYS A 162 -22.01 -6.98 -19.32
C LYS A 162 -22.72 -7.18 -17.99
N ALA A 163 -22.02 -7.66 -16.96
CA ALA A 163 -22.57 -7.81 -15.61
C ALA A 163 -23.06 -6.49 -15.02
N PHE A 164 -22.41 -5.37 -15.30
CA PHE A 164 -22.91 -4.06 -14.86
C PHE A 164 -24.03 -3.51 -15.71
N LYS A 165 -23.93 -3.69 -17.03
CA LYS A 165 -24.93 -3.11 -17.95
C LYS A 165 -26.25 -3.85 -17.91
N HIS A 166 -26.20 -5.18 -17.76
CA HIS A 166 -27.34 -6.09 -17.85
C HIS A 166 -27.19 -7.27 -16.85
N PRO A 167 -27.20 -6.98 -15.53
CA PRO A 167 -27.03 -8.00 -14.49
C PRO A 167 -28.08 -9.12 -14.53
N GLU A 168 -29.26 -8.84 -15.06
CA GLU A 168 -30.42 -9.74 -15.14
C GLU A 168 -30.33 -10.86 -16.20
N SER A 169 -29.22 -10.96 -16.95
CA SER A 169 -29.10 -11.90 -18.07
C SER A 169 -28.74 -13.33 -17.62
N GLN A 170 -29.64 -14.31 -17.79
CA GLN A 170 -29.31 -15.72 -17.56
C GLN A 170 -28.18 -16.24 -18.49
N GLN A 171 -28.08 -15.71 -19.70
CA GLN A 171 -26.98 -16.05 -20.62
C GLN A 171 -25.62 -15.61 -20.05
N LEU A 172 -25.57 -14.51 -19.28
CA LEU A 172 -24.36 -14.05 -18.60
C LEU A 172 -23.91 -15.04 -17.53
N ILE A 173 -24.85 -15.53 -16.71
CA ILE A 173 -24.59 -16.53 -15.66
C ILE A 173 -23.98 -17.81 -16.27
N GLN A 174 -24.55 -18.30 -17.39
CA GLN A 174 -24.01 -19.48 -18.05
C GLN A 174 -22.58 -19.26 -18.56
N LYS A 175 -22.29 -18.10 -19.17
CA LYS A 175 -20.95 -17.79 -19.65
C LYS A 175 -19.91 -17.69 -18.54
N TYR A 176 -20.29 -17.19 -17.35
CA TYR A 176 -19.41 -17.23 -16.19
C TYR A 176 -19.13 -18.66 -15.73
N LYS A 177 -20.15 -19.53 -15.70
CA LYS A 177 -19.97 -20.97 -15.38
C LYS A 177 -19.01 -21.64 -16.37
N ASP A 178 -19.17 -21.35 -17.66
CA ASP A 178 -18.31 -21.90 -18.72
C ASP A 178 -16.85 -21.44 -18.53
N PHE A 179 -16.63 -20.13 -18.30
CA PHE A 179 -15.30 -19.58 -18.02
C PHE A 179 -14.63 -20.23 -16.81
N PHE A 180 -15.31 -20.35 -15.67
CA PHE A 180 -14.74 -20.97 -14.46
C PHE A 180 -14.49 -22.47 -14.64
N SER A 181 -15.33 -23.16 -15.41
CA SER A 181 -15.10 -24.57 -15.78
C SER A 181 -13.82 -24.72 -16.61
N GLU A 182 -13.62 -23.85 -17.60
CA GLU A 182 -12.40 -23.80 -18.42
C GLU A 182 -11.17 -23.50 -17.56
N LEU A 183 -11.20 -22.46 -16.73
CA LEU A 183 -10.12 -22.08 -15.82
C LEU A 183 -9.74 -23.24 -14.88
N LYS A 184 -10.73 -23.90 -14.29
CA LYS A 184 -10.53 -25.07 -13.43
C LYS A 184 -9.92 -26.25 -14.18
N SER A 185 -10.36 -26.51 -15.40
CA SER A 185 -9.79 -27.56 -16.26
C SER A 185 -8.33 -27.26 -16.62
N PHE A 186 -8.06 -26.01 -16.99
CA PHE A 186 -6.73 -25.54 -17.38
C PHE A 186 -5.72 -25.65 -16.22
N THR A 187 -6.08 -25.15 -15.03
CA THR A 187 -5.22 -25.19 -13.83
C THR A 187 -4.93 -26.61 -13.33
N LYS A 188 -5.85 -27.56 -13.54
CA LYS A 188 -5.65 -28.98 -13.25
C LYS A 188 -4.71 -29.68 -14.21
N THR A 189 -4.80 -29.36 -15.50
CA THR A 189 -4.20 -30.18 -16.58
C THR A 189 -2.91 -29.61 -17.16
N GLN A 190 -2.74 -28.29 -17.18
CA GLN A 190 -1.61 -27.61 -17.82
C GLN A 190 -0.72 -26.91 -16.80
N GLN A 191 0.21 -27.68 -16.21
CA GLN A 191 1.20 -27.15 -15.27
C GLN A 191 2.61 -27.00 -15.87
N ASN A 192 2.87 -27.55 -17.05
CA ASN A 192 4.21 -27.63 -17.64
C ASN A 192 4.50 -26.47 -18.61
N VAL A 193 5.53 -25.67 -18.31
CA VAL A 193 5.94 -24.45 -19.05
C VAL A 193 6.77 -24.78 -20.32
N SER A 194 7.11 -26.05 -20.55
CA SER A 194 7.97 -26.50 -21.67
C SER A 194 7.38 -26.23 -23.06
N LYS A 195 6.09 -25.98 -23.19
CA LYS A 195 5.44 -25.54 -24.43
C LYS A 195 4.69 -24.24 -24.17
N LEU A 196 4.94 -23.22 -24.99
CA LEU A 196 4.22 -21.96 -24.92
C LEU A 196 2.77 -22.19 -25.35
N ILE A 197 1.85 -21.95 -24.43
CA ILE A 197 0.42 -21.88 -24.73
C ILE A 197 0.16 -20.46 -25.24
N PRO A 198 -0.50 -20.28 -26.40
CA PRO A 198 -0.89 -18.95 -26.88
C PRO A 198 -1.58 -18.14 -25.80
N LEU A 199 -1.19 -16.87 -25.66
CA LEU A 199 -1.67 -16.02 -24.57
C LEU A 199 -3.20 -15.86 -24.62
N ASN A 200 -3.77 -15.80 -25.82
CA ASN A 200 -5.22 -15.74 -26.02
C ASN A 200 -5.98 -17.03 -25.69
N LYS A 201 -5.29 -18.15 -25.44
CA LYS A 201 -5.88 -19.42 -25.03
C LYS A 201 -5.66 -19.76 -23.56
N ASN A 202 -5.06 -18.85 -22.80
CA ASN A 202 -4.74 -19.08 -21.39
C ASN A 202 -5.74 -18.32 -20.50
N PRO A 203 -6.72 -18.99 -19.88
CA PRO A 203 -7.76 -18.34 -19.08
C PRO A 203 -7.22 -17.65 -17.81
N ILE A 204 -6.01 -18.02 -17.35
CA ILE A 204 -5.34 -17.30 -16.24
C ILE A 204 -4.97 -15.88 -16.68
N LEU A 205 -4.61 -15.69 -17.95
CA LEU A 205 -4.21 -14.38 -18.46
C LEU A 205 -5.43 -13.45 -18.62
N SER A 206 -6.61 -14.00 -18.89
CA SER A 206 -7.87 -13.23 -18.84
C SER A 206 -8.16 -12.69 -17.43
N LEU A 207 -7.81 -13.43 -16.36
CA LEU A 207 -7.89 -12.89 -14.98
C LEU A 207 -6.94 -11.70 -14.79
N LEU A 208 -5.70 -11.80 -15.28
CA LEU A 208 -4.71 -10.72 -15.17
C LEU A 208 -5.13 -9.48 -15.98
N ARG A 209 -5.70 -9.68 -17.16
CA ARG A 209 -6.27 -8.59 -17.98
C ARG A 209 -7.47 -7.94 -17.30
N LEU A 210 -8.34 -8.72 -16.67
CA LEU A 210 -9.42 -8.17 -15.85
C LEU A 210 -8.88 -7.32 -14.70
N ALA A 211 -7.86 -7.81 -13.98
CA ALA A 211 -7.22 -7.04 -12.91
C ALA A 211 -6.64 -5.71 -13.43
N TYR A 212 -6.00 -5.74 -14.60
CA TYR A 212 -5.50 -4.54 -15.26
C TYR A 212 -6.62 -3.56 -15.64
N PHE A 213 -7.71 -4.08 -16.21
CA PHE A 213 -8.89 -3.31 -16.61
C PHE A 213 -9.59 -2.65 -15.41
N ILE A 214 -9.78 -3.38 -14.31
CA ILE A 214 -10.38 -2.84 -13.08
C ILE A 214 -9.51 -1.72 -12.50
N LYS A 215 -8.18 -1.87 -12.57
CA LYS A 215 -7.24 -0.87 -12.03
C LYS A 215 -7.12 0.38 -12.90
N ASN A 216 -6.97 0.23 -14.22
CA ASN A 216 -6.60 1.33 -15.11
C ASN A 216 -7.77 1.83 -15.98
N GLY A 217 -8.93 1.17 -15.91
CA GLY A 217 -10.09 1.47 -16.74
C GLY A 217 -9.99 0.89 -18.15
N ALA A 218 -10.95 1.29 -18.98
CA ALA A 218 -11.04 0.82 -20.35
C ALA A 218 -9.97 1.44 -21.25
N ASN A 219 -9.40 0.63 -22.14
CA ASN A 219 -8.59 1.15 -23.24
C ASN A 219 -9.50 1.76 -24.32
N ILE A 220 -9.43 3.09 -24.44
CA ILE A 220 -10.25 3.87 -25.36
C ILE A 220 -9.33 4.66 -26.29
N SER A 221 -9.54 4.54 -27.59
CA SER A 221 -8.81 5.33 -28.59
C SER A 221 -9.09 6.83 -28.41
N LYS A 222 -8.03 7.64 -28.35
CA LYS A 222 -8.06 9.08 -28.10
C LYS A 222 -7.67 9.84 -29.38
N PRO A 223 -8.65 10.22 -30.24
CA PRO A 223 -8.36 11.04 -31.43
C PRO A 223 -7.95 12.47 -31.09
N ILE A 224 -8.31 12.91 -29.88
CA ILE A 224 -7.87 14.17 -29.27
C ILE A 224 -7.22 13.84 -27.92
N SER A 225 -6.26 14.67 -27.49
CA SER A 225 -5.61 14.49 -26.20
C SER A 225 -6.49 14.99 -25.03
N SER A 226 -6.09 14.68 -23.81
CA SER A 226 -6.76 15.16 -22.60
C SER A 226 -6.67 16.69 -22.52
N THR A 227 -5.52 17.25 -22.91
CA THR A 227 -5.33 18.70 -23.01
C THR A 227 -6.17 19.32 -24.13
N ASP A 228 -6.31 18.68 -25.30
CA ASP A 228 -7.24 19.15 -26.35
C ASP A 228 -8.68 19.22 -25.81
N SER A 229 -9.08 18.19 -25.06
CA SER A 229 -10.42 18.12 -24.46
C SER A 229 -10.64 19.26 -23.47
N LEU A 230 -9.63 19.59 -22.67
CA LEU A 230 -9.67 20.71 -21.73
C LEU A 230 -9.73 22.06 -22.46
N LEU A 231 -8.92 22.25 -23.51
CA LEU A 231 -8.96 23.44 -24.37
C LEU A 231 -10.34 23.63 -24.99
N LEU A 232 -10.92 22.59 -25.58
CA LEU A 232 -12.26 22.63 -26.16
C LEU A 232 -13.32 22.99 -25.13
N LYS A 233 -13.31 22.35 -23.95
CA LYS A 233 -14.27 22.66 -22.87
C LYS A 233 -14.15 24.11 -22.41
N ALA A 234 -12.93 24.58 -22.18
CA ALA A 234 -12.67 25.95 -21.74
C ALA A 234 -13.13 26.97 -22.79
N PHE A 235 -12.84 26.71 -24.07
CA PHE A 235 -13.24 27.59 -25.17
C PHE A 235 -14.76 27.61 -25.37
N LEU A 236 -15.43 26.45 -25.40
CA LEU A 236 -16.88 26.37 -25.53
C LEU A 236 -17.60 27.03 -24.34
N SER A 237 -17.05 26.90 -23.13
CA SER A 237 -17.58 27.57 -21.94
C SER A 237 -17.42 29.09 -22.04
N TYR A 238 -16.29 29.57 -22.55
CA TYR A 238 -16.05 31.00 -22.78
C TYR A 238 -17.03 31.58 -23.82
N GLU A 239 -17.28 30.86 -24.91
CA GLU A 239 -18.23 31.25 -25.96
C GLU A 239 -19.71 30.99 -25.56
N GLN A 240 -19.96 30.40 -24.39
CA GLN A 240 -21.29 30.00 -23.91
C GLN A 240 -22.03 29.03 -24.87
N ASP A 241 -21.28 28.21 -25.61
CA ASP A 241 -21.80 27.21 -26.54
C ASP A 241 -22.16 25.90 -25.79
N LEU A 242 -23.26 25.96 -25.04
CA LEU A 242 -23.71 24.87 -24.16
C LEU A 242 -24.03 23.58 -24.91
N LEU A 243 -24.55 23.68 -26.14
CA LEU A 243 -24.89 22.51 -26.96
C LEU A 243 -23.65 21.70 -27.32
N ASN A 244 -22.61 22.35 -27.88
CA ASN A 244 -21.39 21.64 -28.23
C ASN A 244 -20.63 21.18 -26.99
N LEU A 245 -20.76 21.88 -25.85
CA LEU A 245 -20.19 21.44 -24.58
C LEU A 245 -20.86 20.15 -24.09
N GLU A 246 -22.19 20.05 -24.19
CA GLU A 246 -22.95 18.84 -23.86
C GLU A 246 -22.59 17.68 -24.80
N LEU A 247 -22.53 17.91 -26.11
CA LEU A 247 -22.10 16.90 -27.09
C LEU A 247 -20.67 16.41 -26.82
N LEU A 248 -19.75 17.32 -26.51
CA LEU A 248 -18.37 16.97 -26.14
C LEU A 248 -18.33 16.18 -24.83
N ASN A 249 -19.11 16.58 -23.83
CA ASN A 249 -19.20 15.84 -22.59
C ASN A 249 -19.75 14.44 -22.84
N ASN A 250 -20.85 14.29 -23.58
CA ASN A 250 -21.43 12.99 -23.94
C ASN A 250 -20.46 12.11 -24.74
N TYR A 251 -19.69 12.70 -25.66
CA TYR A 251 -18.64 11.98 -26.40
C TYR A 251 -17.53 11.46 -25.47
N LEU A 252 -17.09 12.28 -24.52
CA LEU A 252 -16.08 11.93 -23.53
C LEU A 252 -16.64 11.07 -22.38
N ASN A 253 -17.96 11.02 -22.21
CA ASN A 253 -18.66 10.24 -21.18
C ASN A 253 -18.73 8.77 -21.60
N LEU A 254 -17.57 8.12 -21.69
CA LEU A 254 -17.52 6.72 -21.32
C LEU A 254 -17.27 6.70 -19.82
N THR A 255 -18.30 6.29 -19.08
CA THR A 255 -18.24 5.98 -17.66
C THR A 255 -17.14 4.94 -17.41
N THR A 256 -15.92 5.40 -17.17
CA THR A 256 -15.11 4.90 -16.05
C THR A 256 -15.72 5.45 -14.76
N SER A 257 -17.04 5.28 -14.57
CA SER A 257 -17.51 5.13 -13.20
C SER A 257 -16.72 3.96 -12.65
N ASP A 258 -16.38 4.03 -11.38
CA ASP A 258 -15.81 2.95 -10.60
C ASP A 258 -16.72 1.71 -10.71
N ILE A 259 -16.56 0.95 -11.79
CA ILE A 259 -17.35 -0.23 -12.15
C ILE A 259 -16.73 -1.36 -11.31
N TYR A 260 -17.02 -1.36 -10.01
CA TYR A 260 -16.67 -2.44 -9.10
C TYR A 260 -17.89 -3.33 -8.89
N LEU A 261 -17.78 -4.64 -9.17
CA LEU A 261 -18.92 -5.55 -9.05
C LEU A 261 -19.44 -5.57 -7.61
N LYS A 262 -18.56 -5.24 -6.66
CA LYS A 262 -18.89 -5.03 -5.26
C LYS A 262 -20.01 -4.00 -5.05
N ASP A 263 -20.05 -2.92 -5.83
CA ASP A 263 -21.05 -1.88 -5.70
C ASP A 263 -22.42 -2.37 -6.21
N LEU A 264 -22.41 -3.10 -7.33
CA LEU A 264 -23.60 -3.79 -7.87
C LEU A 264 -24.15 -4.82 -6.88
N PHE A 265 -23.27 -5.59 -6.21
CA PHE A 265 -23.66 -6.67 -5.30
C PHE A 265 -24.19 -6.22 -3.92
N ASN A 266 -24.26 -4.91 -3.68
CA ASN A 266 -24.97 -4.36 -2.52
C ASN A 266 -26.48 -4.14 -2.80
N GLU A 267 -26.93 -4.32 -4.05
CA GLU A 267 -28.33 -4.19 -4.43
C GLU A 267 -29.15 -5.45 -4.07
N ASN A 268 -30.33 -5.26 -3.48
CA ASN A 268 -31.27 -6.35 -3.16
C ASN A 268 -32.08 -6.76 -4.39
N ASN A 269 -31.47 -7.54 -5.29
CA ASN A 269 -32.11 -8.13 -6.47
C ASN A 269 -31.73 -9.60 -6.61
N ASP A 270 -32.72 -10.49 -6.82
CA ASP A 270 -32.51 -11.94 -6.91
C ASP A 270 -31.56 -12.34 -8.06
N PHE A 271 -31.60 -11.65 -9.20
CA PHE A 271 -30.68 -11.90 -10.32
C PHE A 271 -29.25 -11.50 -9.98
N ILE A 272 -29.08 -10.37 -9.29
CA ILE A 272 -27.76 -9.90 -8.82
C ILE A 272 -27.18 -10.88 -7.81
N LYS A 273 -28.04 -11.42 -6.93
CA LYS A 273 -27.66 -12.46 -5.96
C LYS A 273 -27.23 -13.76 -6.65
N GLU A 274 -27.98 -14.23 -7.66
CA GLU A 274 -27.61 -15.44 -8.41
C GLU A 274 -26.29 -15.26 -9.18
N LEU A 275 -26.07 -14.08 -9.78
CA LEU A 275 -24.83 -13.73 -10.46
C LEU A 275 -23.64 -13.72 -9.47
N LYS A 276 -23.82 -13.10 -8.30
CA LYS A 276 -22.83 -13.08 -7.23
C LYS A 276 -22.51 -14.49 -6.74
N ASP A 277 -23.51 -15.29 -6.40
CA ASP A 277 -23.33 -16.66 -5.91
C ASP A 277 -22.61 -17.53 -6.96
N THR A 278 -22.88 -17.32 -8.25
CA THR A 278 -22.19 -18.00 -9.35
C THR A 278 -20.72 -17.62 -9.42
N ILE A 279 -20.38 -16.33 -9.29
CA ILE A 279 -19.00 -15.84 -9.30
C ILE A 279 -18.26 -16.31 -8.04
N ASP A 280 -18.85 -16.20 -6.86
CA ASP A 280 -18.28 -16.63 -5.58
C ASP A 280 -18.00 -18.15 -5.59
N PHE A 281 -18.94 -18.95 -6.08
CA PHE A 281 -18.75 -20.39 -6.25
C PHE A 281 -17.66 -20.71 -7.28
N GLY A 282 -17.63 -20.00 -8.40
CA GLY A 282 -16.59 -20.11 -9.42
C GLY A 282 -15.19 -19.86 -8.85
N ILE A 283 -15.03 -18.76 -8.11
CA ILE A 283 -13.81 -18.40 -7.39
C ILE A 283 -13.42 -19.48 -6.39
N PHE A 284 -14.34 -19.89 -5.51
CA PHE A 284 -14.09 -20.93 -4.52
C PHE A 284 -13.63 -22.25 -5.17
N SER A 285 -14.34 -22.67 -6.23
CA SER A 285 -14.07 -23.95 -6.90
C SER A 285 -12.74 -23.98 -7.64
N SER A 286 -12.26 -22.84 -8.12
CA SER A 286 -11.01 -22.68 -8.87
C SER A 286 -9.81 -22.39 -7.97
N SER A 287 -10.02 -21.66 -6.86
CA SER A 287 -8.94 -21.19 -5.98
C SER A 287 -8.10 -22.32 -5.38
N GLN A 288 -8.71 -23.48 -5.11
CA GLN A 288 -7.97 -24.65 -4.60
C GLN A 288 -6.92 -25.20 -5.58
N TYR A 289 -7.00 -24.84 -6.87
CA TYR A 289 -6.06 -25.25 -7.92
C TYR A 289 -5.14 -24.11 -8.37
N PHE A 290 -5.18 -22.97 -7.68
CA PHE A 290 -4.51 -21.74 -8.10
C PHE A 290 -3.76 -21.09 -6.94
N SER A 291 -2.42 -21.15 -6.97
CA SER A 291 -1.56 -20.66 -5.88
C SER A 291 -0.90 -19.31 -6.15
N ASP A 292 -0.94 -18.83 -7.38
CA ASP A 292 -0.08 -17.72 -7.82
C ASP A 292 -0.59 -16.35 -7.33
N PHE A 293 -1.91 -16.17 -7.21
CA PHE A 293 -2.55 -14.99 -6.61
C PHE A 293 -3.99 -15.33 -6.18
N LYS A 294 -4.57 -14.52 -5.27
CA LYS A 294 -5.97 -14.70 -4.85
C LYS A 294 -6.92 -14.20 -5.93
N ILE A 295 -7.69 -15.10 -6.54
CA ILE A 295 -8.68 -14.75 -7.58
C ILE A 295 -9.75 -13.80 -7.03
N SER A 296 -10.15 -13.98 -5.76
CA SER A 296 -11.11 -13.10 -5.07
C SER A 296 -10.70 -11.63 -5.11
N ASN A 297 -9.40 -11.34 -4.98
CA ASN A 297 -8.88 -9.97 -4.94
C ASN A 297 -8.99 -9.26 -6.30
N ILE A 298 -9.22 -9.99 -7.39
CA ILE A 298 -9.44 -9.41 -8.73
C ILE A 298 -10.87 -8.90 -8.85
N PHE A 299 -11.84 -9.75 -8.51
CA PHE A 299 -13.27 -9.42 -8.63
C PHE A 299 -13.72 -8.46 -7.53
N PHE A 300 -13.12 -8.59 -6.35
CA PHE A 300 -13.41 -7.81 -5.16
C PHE A 300 -12.10 -7.24 -4.60
N PRO A 301 -11.50 -6.25 -5.28
CA PRO A 301 -10.34 -5.57 -4.72
C PRO A 301 -10.71 -5.05 -3.34
N GLU A 302 -9.93 -5.45 -2.33
CA GLU A 302 -9.97 -4.76 -1.05
C GLU A 302 -9.49 -3.35 -1.36
N ASN A 303 -10.36 -2.36 -1.18
CA ASN A 303 -9.90 -0.98 -1.12
C ASN A 303 -8.93 -0.93 0.05
N ASN A 304 -7.64 -1.13 -0.22
CA ASN A 304 -6.58 -0.65 0.63
C ASN A 304 -6.69 0.86 0.53
N ILE A 305 -7.66 1.43 1.25
CA ILE A 305 -7.55 2.79 1.70
C ILE A 305 -6.20 2.78 2.40
N ALA A 306 -5.20 3.40 1.75
CA ALA A 306 -4.01 3.84 2.41
C ALA A 306 -4.51 4.51 3.69
N GLN A 307 -4.38 3.80 4.81
CA GLN A 307 -4.70 4.34 6.12
C GLN A 307 -3.65 5.39 6.34
N ASN A 308 -3.93 6.61 5.85
CA ASN A 308 -3.23 7.82 6.21
C ASN A 308 -3.00 7.75 7.71
N ASP A 309 -1.75 7.95 8.11
CA ASP A 309 -1.27 8.01 9.50
C ASP A 309 -2.22 8.84 10.38
N LYS A 310 -3.26 8.18 10.89
CA LYS A 310 -4.06 8.70 11.99
C LYS A 310 -3.27 8.39 13.24
N LEU A 311 -3.30 9.34 14.18
CA LEU A 311 -2.92 9.12 15.57
C LEU A 311 -3.76 7.98 16.13
N ASN A 312 -3.31 6.74 15.95
CA ASN A 312 -4.04 5.57 16.42
C ASN A 312 -4.18 5.67 17.94
N ASN A 313 -5.41 5.58 18.43
CA ASN A 313 -5.66 5.49 19.87
C ASN A 313 -5.26 4.08 20.37
N LEU A 314 -5.15 3.90 21.70
CA LEU A 314 -4.70 2.62 22.26
C LEU A 314 -5.64 1.46 21.89
N ASP A 315 -6.94 1.71 21.79
CA ASP A 315 -7.95 0.71 21.43
C ASP A 315 -7.76 0.18 20.00
N GLU A 316 -7.56 1.09 19.04
CA GLU A 316 -7.26 0.75 17.65
C GLU A 316 -5.97 -0.07 17.55
N LEU A 317 -4.91 0.32 18.24
CA LEU A 317 -3.65 -0.43 18.25
C LEU A 317 -3.81 -1.81 18.88
N ILE A 318 -4.59 -1.93 19.96
CA ILE A 318 -4.84 -3.22 20.61
C ILE A 318 -5.71 -4.12 19.73
N SER A 319 -6.68 -3.59 18.98
CA SER A 319 -7.47 -4.41 18.05
C SER A 319 -6.61 -5.10 16.98
N ARG A 320 -5.50 -4.47 16.56
CA ARG A 320 -4.53 -5.07 15.63
C ARG A 320 -3.82 -6.30 16.19
N THR A 321 -3.86 -6.53 17.50
CA THR A 321 -3.30 -7.77 18.09
C THR A 321 -3.99 -9.04 17.58
N HIS A 322 -5.22 -8.95 17.06
CA HIS A 322 -5.90 -10.05 16.39
C HIS A 322 -5.19 -10.56 15.14
N GLU A 323 -4.33 -9.74 14.53
CA GLU A 323 -3.53 -10.11 13.36
C GLU A 323 -2.31 -10.96 13.73
N LEU A 324 -1.80 -10.83 14.97
CA LEU A 324 -0.55 -11.46 15.41
C LEU A 324 -0.48 -12.96 15.10
N PRO A 325 -1.52 -13.78 15.34
CA PRO A 325 -1.44 -15.21 15.04
C PRO A 325 -1.20 -15.53 13.56
N ASN A 326 -1.66 -14.67 12.64
CA ASN A 326 -1.50 -14.84 11.20
C ASN A 326 -0.13 -14.32 10.70
N LEU A 327 0.56 -13.55 11.52
CA LEU A 327 1.85 -12.93 11.20
C LEU A 327 3.06 -13.72 11.71
N LEU A 328 2.82 -14.78 12.51
CA LEU A 328 3.87 -15.70 12.97
C LEU A 328 4.26 -16.66 11.83
N LEU A 329 5.36 -16.32 11.14
CA LEU A 329 5.89 -17.05 9.98
C LEU A 329 7.22 -17.74 10.33
N ASP A 330 7.44 -18.94 9.83
CA ASP A 330 8.74 -19.60 9.97
C ASP A 330 9.84 -18.85 9.20
N ILE A 331 11.10 -19.05 9.61
CA ILE A 331 12.26 -18.34 9.04
C ILE A 331 12.42 -18.62 7.54
N ASP A 332 12.11 -19.82 7.06
CA ASP A 332 12.25 -20.14 5.63
C ASP A 332 11.19 -19.42 4.80
N THR A 333 9.96 -19.31 5.33
CA THR A 333 8.90 -18.49 4.73
C THR A 333 9.26 -17.01 4.71
N LEU A 334 9.84 -16.47 5.78
CA LEU A 334 10.33 -15.08 5.82
C LEU A 334 11.45 -14.86 4.80
N TYR A 335 12.43 -15.77 4.74
CA TYR A 335 13.53 -15.70 3.79
C TYR A 335 13.04 -15.76 2.34
N LYS A 336 12.04 -16.61 2.04
CA LYS A 336 11.41 -16.66 0.70
C LYS A 336 10.69 -15.35 0.36
N LYS A 337 9.90 -14.80 1.27
CA LYS A 337 9.20 -13.52 1.07
C LYS A 337 10.16 -12.35 0.82
N LEU A 338 11.30 -12.31 1.52
CA LEU A 338 12.32 -11.28 1.32
C LEU A 338 13.03 -11.41 -0.05
N ASN A 339 13.26 -12.63 -0.50
CA ASN A 339 13.94 -12.91 -1.79
C ASN A 339 12.98 -13.04 -2.98
N THR A 340 11.70 -12.72 -2.80
CA THR A 340 10.78 -12.63 -3.93
C THR A 340 11.11 -11.34 -4.68
N GLN A 341 11.49 -11.44 -5.95
CA GLN A 341 11.72 -10.25 -6.79
C GLN A 341 10.41 -9.46 -6.88
N ASN A 342 10.46 -8.12 -6.92
CA ASN A 342 9.26 -7.35 -7.23
C ASN A 342 8.81 -7.71 -8.65
N GLU A 343 7.61 -8.28 -8.73
CA GLU A 343 7.03 -8.80 -9.97
C GLU A 343 6.16 -7.70 -10.55
N ILE A 344 6.30 -7.40 -11.84
CA ILE A 344 5.62 -6.24 -12.45
C ILE A 344 4.09 -6.42 -12.33
N TYR A 345 3.59 -7.64 -12.53
CA TYR A 345 2.16 -7.94 -12.39
C TYR A 345 1.62 -7.81 -10.94
N HIS A 346 2.48 -7.90 -9.90
CA HIS A 346 2.04 -7.72 -8.51
C HIS A 346 1.52 -6.30 -8.24
N ASN A 347 1.96 -5.32 -9.03
CA ASN A 347 1.44 -3.95 -8.99
C ASN A 347 -0.07 -3.89 -9.30
N CYS A 348 -0.67 -4.91 -9.93
CA CYS A 348 -2.11 -4.97 -10.18
C CYS A 348 -2.94 -5.28 -8.91
N PHE A 349 -2.31 -5.78 -7.84
CA PHE A 349 -3.02 -6.34 -6.68
C PHE A 349 -2.75 -5.59 -5.37
N ILE A 350 -1.75 -4.70 -5.35
CA ILE A 350 -1.33 -3.93 -4.19
C ILE A 350 -1.09 -2.50 -4.67
N GLU A 351 -1.72 -1.52 -4.03
CA GLU A 351 -1.28 -0.12 -4.13
C GLU A 351 0.16 -0.05 -3.62
N ILE A 352 1.11 0.14 -4.54
CA ILE A 352 2.51 0.33 -4.17
C ILE A 352 2.75 1.84 -4.09
N GLU A 353 2.74 2.37 -2.87
CA GLU A 353 3.82 3.28 -2.48
C GLU A 353 5.14 2.51 -2.63
N ASN A 354 6.21 3.17 -3.07
CA ASN A 354 7.55 2.64 -3.43
C ASN A 354 8.29 1.83 -2.33
N GLU A 355 7.60 1.21 -1.39
CA GLU A 355 8.15 0.35 -0.34
C GLU A 355 8.68 -0.97 -0.92
N SER A 356 9.91 -1.30 -0.55
CA SER A 356 10.55 -2.59 -0.79
C SER A 356 9.82 -3.73 -0.06
N ASN A 357 10.00 -4.98 -0.53
CA ASN A 357 9.46 -6.17 0.15
C ASN A 357 9.91 -6.29 1.61
N ILE A 358 11.09 -5.76 1.93
CA ILE A 358 11.61 -5.70 3.30
C ILE A 358 10.80 -4.72 4.14
N GLU A 359 10.56 -3.50 3.64
CA GLU A 359 9.78 -2.49 4.35
C GLU A 359 8.35 -2.96 4.62
N LYS A 360 7.68 -3.55 3.62
CA LYS A 360 6.33 -4.11 3.79
C LYS A 360 6.30 -5.22 4.85
N LEU A 361 7.29 -6.13 4.80
CA LEU A 361 7.38 -7.24 5.74
C LEU A 361 7.66 -6.75 7.17
N LEU A 362 8.44 -5.68 7.35
CA LEU A 362 8.72 -5.10 8.65
C LEU A 362 7.58 -4.21 9.18
N LYS A 363 6.90 -3.45 8.31
CA LYS A 363 5.75 -2.59 8.65
C LYS A 363 4.59 -3.40 9.23
N ASN A 364 4.39 -4.62 8.73
CA ASN A 364 3.36 -5.54 9.18
C ASN A 364 3.89 -6.63 10.14
N SER A 365 5.08 -6.46 10.71
CA SER A 365 5.68 -7.48 11.59
C SER A 365 5.02 -7.50 12.98
N PRO A 366 5.03 -8.66 13.68
CA PRO A 366 4.62 -8.75 15.08
C PRO A 366 5.38 -7.75 15.98
N ALA A 367 6.68 -7.55 15.72
CA ALA A 367 7.50 -6.59 16.45
C ALA A 367 6.98 -5.15 16.29
N LYS A 368 6.57 -4.76 15.08
CA LYS A 368 6.04 -3.41 14.81
C LYS A 368 4.69 -3.18 15.52
N ILE A 369 3.75 -4.11 15.40
CA ILE A 369 2.44 -4.02 16.09
C ILE A 369 2.64 -3.85 17.60
N LEU A 370 3.47 -4.70 18.21
CA LEU A 370 3.71 -4.63 19.64
C LEU A 370 4.45 -3.34 20.04
N SER A 371 5.40 -2.88 19.22
CA SER A 371 6.13 -1.63 19.48
C SER A 371 5.22 -0.41 19.45
N ASP A 372 4.27 -0.36 18.51
CA ASP A 372 3.30 0.73 18.43
C ASP A 372 2.41 0.78 19.68
N ILE A 373 1.93 -0.39 20.15
CA ILE A 373 1.17 -0.50 21.41
C ILE A 373 2.02 -0.04 22.60
N ALA A 374 3.26 -0.52 22.71
CA ALA A 374 4.16 -0.19 23.81
C ALA A 374 4.46 1.32 23.88
N ASN A 375 4.73 1.94 22.73
CA ASN A 375 5.00 3.37 22.64
C ASN A 375 3.75 4.20 23.00
N LYS A 376 2.57 3.80 22.50
CA LYS A 376 1.31 4.50 22.80
C LYS A 376 0.93 4.36 24.27
N TYR A 377 1.09 3.17 24.84
CA TYR A 377 0.87 2.92 26.26
C TYR A 377 1.82 3.77 27.12
N PHE A 378 3.12 3.80 26.79
CA PHE A 378 4.08 4.64 27.51
C PHE A 378 3.72 6.13 27.42
N SER A 379 3.34 6.62 26.24
CA SER A 379 2.86 7.99 26.07
C SER A 379 1.67 8.31 26.97
N LEU A 380 0.69 7.40 27.09
CA LEU A 380 -0.45 7.57 27.99
C LEU A 380 -0.01 7.61 29.46
N LEU A 381 0.95 6.78 29.86
CA LEU A 381 1.47 6.80 31.23
C LEU A 381 2.22 8.09 31.57
N LEU A 382 2.92 8.70 30.60
CA LEU A 382 3.63 9.96 30.81
C LEU A 382 2.68 11.12 31.15
N ASP A 383 1.48 11.13 30.58
CA ASP A 383 0.46 12.15 30.84
C ASP A 383 -0.04 12.12 32.30
N ILE A 384 0.08 10.96 32.97
CA ILE A 384 -0.44 10.71 34.32
C ILE A 384 0.63 10.22 35.32
N ALA A 385 1.91 10.45 35.01
CA ALA A 385 3.03 9.87 35.75
C ALA A 385 3.06 10.28 37.23
N THR A 386 2.77 11.56 37.54
CA THR A 386 2.74 12.08 38.92
C THR A 386 1.69 11.35 39.74
N SER A 387 0.48 11.23 39.20
CA SER A 387 -0.67 10.61 39.87
C SER A 387 -0.47 9.11 40.08
N ILE A 388 0.22 8.44 39.15
CA ILE A 388 0.63 7.03 39.32
C ILE A 388 1.63 6.91 40.48
N ASN A 389 2.66 7.75 40.53
CA ASN A 389 3.65 7.72 41.61
C ASN A 389 3.03 8.00 42.99
N ILE A 390 2.06 8.91 43.05
CA ILE A 390 1.26 9.17 44.26
C ILE A 390 0.43 7.95 44.64
N ALA A 391 -0.25 7.31 43.68
CA ALA A 391 -1.05 6.11 43.93
C ALA A 391 -0.17 4.95 44.44
N LEU A 392 1.05 4.80 43.89
CA LEU A 392 2.06 3.84 44.38
C LEU A 392 2.50 4.16 45.81
N ALA A 393 2.79 5.43 46.11
CA ALA A 393 3.17 5.89 47.44
C ALA A 393 2.08 5.60 48.49
N LYS A 394 0.82 5.77 48.10
CA LYS A 394 -0.37 5.52 48.92
C LYS A 394 -0.81 4.05 48.97
N LYS A 395 -0.21 3.18 48.14
CA LYS A 395 -0.63 1.78 47.96
C LYS A 395 -2.08 1.64 47.48
N ASP A 396 -2.54 2.56 46.64
CA ASP A 396 -3.88 2.51 46.02
C ASP A 396 -3.90 1.53 44.84
N PHE A 397 -3.78 0.23 45.16
CA PHE A 397 -3.66 -0.83 44.16
C PHE A 397 -4.93 -1.01 43.33
N LYS A 398 -6.10 -0.61 43.82
CA LYS A 398 -7.36 -0.69 43.06
C LYS A 398 -7.33 0.23 41.85
N LEU A 399 -6.75 1.42 41.99
CA LEU A 399 -6.59 2.37 40.88
C LEU A 399 -5.52 1.93 39.87
N LEU A 400 -4.53 1.15 40.31
CA LEU A 400 -3.42 0.69 39.48
C LEU A 400 -3.61 -0.71 38.87
N GLU A 401 -4.56 -1.50 39.38
CA GLU A 401 -4.80 -2.89 38.99
C GLU A 401 -4.96 -3.08 37.47
N PRO A 402 -5.73 -2.24 36.74
CA PRO A 402 -5.86 -2.40 35.29
C PRO A 402 -4.52 -2.29 34.55
N PHE A 403 -3.65 -1.35 34.95
CA PHE A 403 -2.32 -1.14 34.35
C PHE A 403 -1.40 -2.34 34.61
N ILE A 404 -1.37 -2.84 35.86
CA ILE A 404 -0.59 -4.02 36.22
C ILE A 404 -1.03 -5.24 35.40
N ARG A 405 -2.36 -5.45 35.31
CA ARG A 405 -2.92 -6.56 34.53
C ARG A 405 -2.60 -6.44 33.04
N PHE A 406 -2.68 -5.23 32.49
CA PHE A 406 -2.31 -4.97 31.10
C PHE A 406 -0.84 -5.30 30.84
N GLU A 407 0.07 -4.83 31.69
CA GLU A 407 1.51 -5.08 31.56
C GLU A 407 1.88 -6.56 31.61
N ASP A 408 1.23 -7.33 32.49
CA ASP A 408 1.44 -8.77 32.59
C ASP A 408 0.91 -9.51 31.37
N ILE A 409 -0.30 -9.18 30.89
CA ILE A 409 -0.86 -9.78 29.68
C ILE A 409 0.01 -9.44 28.45
N PHE A 410 0.41 -8.19 28.31
CA PHE A 410 1.27 -7.76 27.19
C PHE A 410 2.63 -8.47 27.22
N ARG A 411 3.24 -8.62 28.41
CA ARG A 411 4.49 -9.39 28.57
C ARG A 411 4.31 -10.83 28.10
N ASN A 412 3.18 -11.46 28.42
CA ASN A 412 2.88 -12.81 27.97
C ASN A 412 2.69 -12.88 26.44
N ILE A 413 2.02 -11.91 25.82
CA ILE A 413 1.93 -11.80 24.34
C ILE A 413 3.34 -11.71 23.73
N CYS A 414 4.19 -10.82 24.25
CA CYS A 414 5.56 -10.67 23.78
C CYS A 414 6.38 -11.96 23.91
N GLN A 415 6.21 -12.70 25.01
CA GLN A 415 6.89 -13.97 25.21
C GLN A 415 6.47 -15.01 24.16
N GLU A 416 5.16 -15.20 23.97
CA GLU A 416 4.62 -16.13 22.96
C GLU A 416 5.12 -15.80 21.54
N VAL A 417 5.13 -14.52 21.16
CA VAL A 417 5.64 -14.06 19.86
C VAL A 417 7.15 -14.30 19.73
N SER A 418 7.91 -14.13 20.80
CA SER A 418 9.38 -14.23 20.78
C SER A 418 9.92 -15.66 20.66
N VAL A 419 9.15 -16.66 21.11
CA VAL A 419 9.57 -18.07 21.16
C VAL A 419 9.49 -18.74 19.77
N ASN A 420 8.83 -18.12 18.79
CA ASN A 420 8.65 -18.69 17.44
C ASN A 420 8.07 -20.12 17.50
N SER A 421 7.24 -20.42 18.52
CA SER A 421 6.72 -21.76 18.75
C SER A 421 5.67 -22.07 17.69
N SER A 422 6.03 -23.02 16.83
CA SER A 422 5.17 -23.80 15.94
C SER A 422 3.70 -23.81 16.37
N LEU A 423 2.82 -23.39 15.45
CA LEU A 423 1.36 -23.59 15.26
C LEU A 423 0.41 -23.96 16.44
N ASN A 424 0.86 -24.64 17.50
CA ASN A 424 0.12 -24.98 18.72
C ASN A 424 0.02 -23.85 19.77
N SER A 425 0.83 -22.79 19.66
CA SER A 425 0.78 -21.57 20.50
C SER A 425 -0.43 -20.66 20.22
N ASN A 426 -1.19 -20.98 19.16
CA ASN A 426 -2.27 -20.13 18.66
C ASN A 426 -3.40 -19.94 19.70
N ASN A 427 -3.72 -20.96 20.51
CA ASN A 427 -4.78 -20.88 21.52
C ASN A 427 -4.38 -20.03 22.74
N THR A 428 -3.14 -20.18 23.23
CA THR A 428 -2.60 -19.39 24.35
C THR A 428 -2.45 -17.93 23.96
N LEU A 429 -1.91 -17.65 22.77
CA LEU A 429 -1.80 -16.30 22.25
C LEU A 429 -3.18 -15.65 22.06
N ARG A 430 -4.16 -16.38 21.49
CA ARG A 430 -5.55 -15.90 21.36
C ARG A 430 -6.20 -15.59 22.71
N TYR A 431 -5.92 -16.39 23.74
CA TYR A 431 -6.39 -16.12 25.10
C TYR A 431 -5.84 -14.79 25.63
N TYR A 432 -4.53 -14.53 25.49
CA TYR A 432 -3.95 -13.25 25.90
C TYR A 432 -4.44 -12.08 25.05
N ILE A 433 -4.63 -12.26 23.74
CA ILE A 433 -5.25 -11.27 22.84
C ILE A 433 -6.67 -10.94 23.30
N SER A 434 -7.49 -11.94 23.64
CA SER A 434 -8.83 -11.68 24.18
C SER A 434 -8.75 -10.95 25.53
N SER A 435 -7.79 -11.31 26.37
CA SER A 435 -7.64 -10.74 27.72
C SER A 435 -7.17 -9.28 27.69
N ILE A 436 -6.26 -8.93 26.78
CA ILE A 436 -5.78 -7.55 26.64
C ILE A 436 -6.91 -6.65 26.14
N ASN A 437 -7.68 -7.09 25.13
CA ASN A 437 -8.86 -6.39 24.63
C ASN A 437 -9.91 -6.13 25.74
N LYS A 438 -10.12 -7.08 26.65
CA LYS A 438 -11.04 -6.91 27.79
C LYS A 438 -10.52 -5.95 28.85
N THR A 439 -9.20 -5.78 28.95
CA THR A 439 -8.56 -4.92 29.96
C THR A 439 -8.52 -3.46 29.50
N THR A 440 -8.48 -3.20 28.19
CA THR A 440 -8.35 -1.84 27.64
C THR A 440 -9.41 -0.83 28.11
N PRO A 441 -10.71 -1.16 28.16
CA PRO A 441 -11.71 -0.20 28.64
C PRO A 441 -11.46 0.24 30.09
N GLN A 442 -10.93 -0.65 30.93
CA GLN A 442 -10.57 -0.35 32.32
C GLN A 442 -9.34 0.55 32.42
N ILE A 443 -8.37 0.40 31.50
CA ILE A 443 -7.25 1.34 31.35
C ILE A 443 -7.77 2.74 31.05
N ASN A 444 -8.63 2.89 30.04
CA ASN A 444 -9.16 4.20 29.63
C ASN A 444 -9.95 4.89 30.75
N GLN A 445 -10.75 4.13 31.51
CA GLN A 445 -11.49 4.63 32.67
C GLN A 445 -10.56 5.11 33.80
N ASN A 446 -9.57 4.29 34.18
CA ASN A 446 -8.65 4.65 35.26
C ASN A 446 -7.68 5.75 34.83
N HIS A 447 -7.26 5.77 33.56
CA HIS A 447 -6.49 6.87 32.97
C HIS A 447 -7.24 8.19 33.10
N SER A 448 -8.53 8.25 32.74
CA SER A 448 -9.34 9.47 32.88
C SER A 448 -9.45 9.95 34.33
N THR A 449 -9.51 9.00 35.28
CA THR A 449 -9.52 9.32 36.72
C THR A 449 -8.18 9.89 37.19
N LEU A 450 -7.07 9.29 36.77
CA LEU A 450 -5.72 9.75 37.10
C LEU A 450 -5.38 11.08 36.42
N LEU A 451 -5.85 11.30 35.18
CA LEU A 451 -5.67 12.56 34.47
C LEU A 451 -6.40 13.71 35.18
N ARG A 452 -7.61 13.47 35.68
CA ARG A 452 -8.31 14.47 36.50
C ARG A 452 -7.55 14.79 37.80
N LYS A 453 -6.86 13.80 38.39
CA LYS A 453 -5.99 14.03 39.56
C LYS A 453 -4.75 14.86 39.17
N GLU A 454 -4.16 14.63 38.00
CA GLU A 454 -3.08 15.49 37.48
C GLU A 454 -3.54 16.93 37.33
N ASP A 455 -4.69 17.16 36.68
CA ASP A 455 -5.19 18.51 36.42
C ASP A 455 -5.51 19.25 37.75
N ASN A 456 -6.04 18.54 38.75
CA ASN A 456 -6.21 19.09 40.10
C ASN A 456 -4.86 19.46 40.76
N LEU A 457 -3.82 18.63 40.63
CA LEU A 457 -2.49 18.92 41.16
C LEU A 457 -1.86 20.14 40.48
N VAL A 458 -2.07 20.29 39.17
CA VAL A 458 -1.66 21.47 38.40
C VAL A 458 -2.32 22.74 38.95
N GLU A 459 -3.63 22.70 39.21
CA GLU A 459 -4.38 23.81 39.80
C GLU A 459 -3.88 24.16 41.22
N GLU A 460 -3.70 23.16 42.09
CA GLU A 460 -3.16 23.34 43.44
C GLU A 460 -1.78 23.99 43.42
N LEU A 461 -0.86 23.44 42.62
CA LEU A 461 0.51 23.98 42.50
C LEU A 461 0.51 25.38 41.90
N SER A 462 -0.34 25.67 40.91
CA SER A 462 -0.43 27.00 40.30
C SER A 462 -0.88 28.07 41.32
N ASN A 463 -1.61 27.66 42.36
CA ASN A 463 -1.99 28.49 43.50
C ASN A 463 -0.96 28.45 44.65
N ASN A 464 0.24 27.93 44.41
CA ASN A 464 1.33 27.72 45.39
C ASN A 464 0.94 26.82 46.58
N ILE A 465 -0.01 25.90 46.39
CA ILE A 465 -0.41 24.93 47.41
C ILE A 465 0.36 23.63 47.20
N ILE A 466 1.12 23.21 48.20
CA ILE A 466 1.85 21.93 48.18
C ILE A 466 1.04 20.90 48.95
N SER A 467 0.39 20.00 48.23
CA SER A 467 -0.43 18.96 48.84
C SER A 467 0.42 17.87 49.52
N ASP A 468 -0.17 17.22 50.52
CA ASP A 468 0.39 16.04 51.19
C ASP A 468 0.74 14.91 50.20
N ASP A 469 0.07 14.90 49.04
CA ASP A 469 0.33 13.94 47.96
C ASP A 469 1.71 14.14 47.32
N ILE A 470 2.10 15.39 47.06
CA ILE A 470 3.43 15.74 46.54
C ILE A 470 4.51 15.37 47.56
N TYR A 471 4.26 15.60 48.85
CA TYR A 471 5.18 15.22 49.92
C TYR A 471 5.36 13.69 50.02
N LYS A 472 4.26 12.94 49.99
CA LYS A 472 4.28 11.46 49.99
C LYS A 472 5.00 10.88 48.77
N MET A 473 4.84 11.51 47.61
CA MET A 473 5.54 11.13 46.39
C MET A 473 7.05 11.33 46.52
N GLU A 474 7.50 12.48 47.02
CA GLU A 474 8.93 12.77 47.23
C GLU A 474 9.56 11.74 48.16
N LEU A 475 8.92 11.47 49.31
CA LEU A 475 9.36 10.46 50.27
C LEU A 475 9.39 9.06 49.66
N PHE A 476 8.41 8.72 48.82
CA PHE A 476 8.39 7.44 48.12
C PHE A 476 9.58 7.32 47.17
N LEU A 477 9.83 8.34 46.35
CA LEU A 477 10.96 8.37 45.39
C LEU A 477 12.32 8.49 46.08
N ALA A 478 12.38 8.89 47.35
CA ALA A 478 13.63 8.95 48.13
C ALA A 478 14.06 7.57 48.67
N LYS A 479 13.15 6.58 48.68
CA LYS A 479 13.48 5.21 49.12
C LYS A 479 14.43 4.53 48.14
N ALA A 480 15.34 3.72 48.66
CA ALA A 480 16.19 2.88 47.83
C ALA A 480 15.33 1.96 46.94
N ASN A 481 15.66 1.88 45.65
CA ASN A 481 14.99 1.06 44.62
C ASN A 481 13.61 1.52 44.12
N SER A 482 13.04 2.62 44.62
CA SER A 482 11.77 3.17 44.08
C SER A 482 11.96 4.08 42.87
N PHE A 483 13.18 4.58 42.65
CA PHE A 483 13.55 5.40 41.50
C PHE A 483 14.69 4.75 40.70
N GLN A 484 14.56 4.73 39.37
CA GLN A 484 15.60 4.31 38.44
C GLN A 484 15.66 5.31 37.28
N THR A 485 16.87 5.60 36.81
CA THR A 485 17.04 6.42 35.60
C THR A 485 16.65 5.63 34.36
N TYR A 486 16.24 6.33 33.30
CA TYR A 486 15.89 5.71 32.02
C TYR A 486 17.03 4.83 31.48
N LYS A 487 18.28 5.29 31.60
CA LYS A 487 19.48 4.50 31.24
C LYS A 487 19.54 3.17 31.99
N LYS A 488 19.28 3.15 33.31
CA LYS A 488 19.30 1.92 34.12
C LYS A 488 18.19 0.96 33.72
N ILE A 489 16.99 1.49 33.47
CA ILE A 489 15.84 0.71 32.98
C ILE A 489 16.21 0.07 31.62
N ALA A 490 16.64 0.89 30.65
CA ALA A 490 17.00 0.44 29.30
C ALA A 490 18.18 -0.56 29.26
N THR A 491 19.15 -0.45 30.18
CA THR A 491 20.32 -1.34 30.23
C THR A 491 20.05 -2.64 30.97
N LYS A 492 19.35 -2.61 32.11
CA LYS A 492 18.90 -3.81 32.83
C LYS A 492 18.02 -4.69 31.95
N GLU A 493 17.25 -4.05 31.10
CA GLU A 493 16.35 -4.72 30.16
C GLU A 493 17.04 -5.25 28.89
N ARG A 494 18.30 -4.94 28.61
CA ARG A 494 19.05 -5.50 27.45
C ARG A 494 19.62 -6.92 27.71
N GLN A 495 19.59 -7.42 28.94
CA GLN A 495 20.22 -8.70 29.33
C GLN A 495 19.31 -9.93 29.14
N SER A 496 18.76 -10.14 27.94
CA SER A 496 18.16 -11.44 27.58
C SER A 496 19.00 -12.12 26.51
N ASN A 497 19.55 -13.29 26.85
CA ASN A 497 20.36 -14.15 25.99
C ASN A 497 19.62 -14.51 24.69
N LYS A 498 19.82 -13.72 23.63
CA LYS A 498 19.72 -14.19 22.24
C LYS A 498 21.14 -14.49 21.79
N GLU A 499 21.37 -15.66 21.17
CA GLU A 499 22.64 -15.99 20.53
C GLU A 499 23.09 -14.81 19.67
N LYS A 500 24.18 -14.13 20.06
CA LYS A 500 24.69 -13.00 19.28
C LYS A 500 25.56 -13.55 18.17
N LEU A 501 25.01 -13.57 16.96
CA LEU A 501 25.83 -13.76 15.78
C LEU A 501 26.64 -12.49 15.54
N ASP A 502 27.96 -12.62 15.48
CA ASP A 502 28.86 -11.52 15.16
C ASP A 502 28.70 -11.16 13.68
N ILE A 503 28.03 -10.03 13.43
CA ILE A 503 27.70 -9.54 12.09
C ILE A 503 29.00 -9.24 11.32
N GLU A 504 29.94 -8.53 11.94
CA GLU A 504 31.19 -8.13 11.29
C GLU A 504 32.05 -9.35 10.92
N LYS A 505 32.17 -10.30 11.85
CA LYS A 505 32.90 -11.55 11.57
C LYS A 505 32.25 -12.35 10.45
N SER A 506 30.91 -12.38 10.40
CA SER A 506 30.17 -13.09 9.36
C SER A 506 30.34 -12.43 7.99
N LEU A 507 30.29 -11.10 7.91
CA LEU A 507 30.57 -10.33 6.69
C LEU A 507 32.01 -10.55 6.20
N LYS A 508 33.00 -10.43 7.08
CA LYS A 508 34.42 -10.71 6.76
C LYS A 508 34.63 -12.14 6.24
N THR A 509 33.86 -13.10 6.74
CA THR A 509 33.92 -14.50 6.29
C THR A 509 33.33 -14.66 4.89
N ILE A 510 32.19 -14.00 4.60
CA ILE A 510 31.57 -14.00 3.27
C ILE A 510 32.52 -13.40 2.24
N ASP A 511 33.09 -12.22 2.52
CA ASP A 511 34.03 -11.56 1.59
C ASP A 511 35.28 -12.40 1.36
N LYS A 512 35.82 -12.99 2.42
CA LYS A 512 36.96 -13.92 2.31
C LYS A 512 36.62 -15.14 1.44
N ASP A 513 35.45 -15.72 1.60
CA ASP A 513 35.04 -16.90 0.83
C ASP A 513 34.78 -16.55 -0.64
N ILE A 514 34.19 -15.37 -0.93
CA ILE A 514 34.04 -14.86 -2.30
C ILE A 514 35.41 -14.65 -2.95
N ASN A 515 36.34 -13.97 -2.27
CA ASN A 515 37.69 -13.72 -2.78
C ASN A 515 38.49 -15.02 -3.03
N ASN A 516 38.15 -16.11 -2.33
CA ASN A 516 38.74 -17.42 -2.52
C ASN A 516 37.92 -18.34 -3.45
N ASN A 517 36.96 -17.81 -4.21
CA ASN A 517 36.05 -18.56 -5.10
C ASN A 517 35.24 -19.68 -4.41
N LYS A 518 35.00 -19.61 -3.10
CA LYS A 518 34.19 -20.56 -2.31
C LYS A 518 32.73 -20.11 -2.23
N ILE A 519 32.08 -20.00 -3.39
CA ILE A 519 30.74 -19.40 -3.54
C ILE A 519 29.66 -20.11 -2.69
N GLU A 520 29.69 -21.43 -2.57
CA GLU A 520 28.72 -22.17 -1.73
C GLU A 520 28.87 -21.86 -0.24
N SER A 521 30.11 -21.72 0.24
CA SER A 521 30.42 -21.36 1.63
C SER A 521 29.98 -19.92 1.94
N ALA A 522 30.26 -19.00 1.02
CA ALA A 522 29.79 -17.61 1.09
C ALA A 522 28.26 -17.53 1.14
N ASN A 523 27.56 -18.25 0.25
CA ASN A 523 26.10 -18.31 0.22
C ASN A 523 25.51 -18.88 1.51
N THR A 524 26.10 -19.94 2.05
CA THR A 524 25.64 -20.55 3.31
C THR A 524 25.78 -19.58 4.49
N THR A 525 26.92 -18.88 4.56
CA THR A 525 27.18 -17.88 5.61
C THR A 525 26.28 -16.66 5.46
N ALA A 526 26.06 -16.17 4.24
CA ALA A 526 25.15 -15.06 3.94
C ALA A 526 23.69 -15.39 4.27
N LYS A 527 23.22 -16.60 3.91
CA LYS A 527 21.88 -17.08 4.28
C LYS A 527 21.70 -17.14 5.79
N ARG A 528 22.70 -17.66 6.53
CA ARG A 528 22.68 -17.71 8.00
C ARG A 528 22.61 -16.31 8.62
N LEU A 529 23.43 -15.38 8.14
CA LEU A 529 23.41 -13.99 8.60
C LEU A 529 22.07 -13.32 8.30
N THR A 530 21.53 -13.52 7.10
CA THR A 530 20.22 -12.98 6.68
C THR A 530 19.10 -13.51 7.58
N ASN A 531 19.06 -14.82 7.84
CA ASN A 531 18.07 -15.42 8.73
C ASN A 531 18.15 -14.86 10.16
N TYR A 532 19.37 -14.65 10.67
CA TYR A 532 19.60 -14.05 11.98
C TYR A 532 19.07 -12.61 12.04
N LEU A 533 19.40 -11.78 11.05
CA LEU A 533 18.96 -10.38 10.97
C LEU A 533 17.44 -10.28 10.82
N LEU A 534 16.84 -11.10 9.94
CA LEU A 534 15.39 -11.18 9.75
C LEU A 534 14.67 -11.57 11.03
N LYS A 535 15.13 -12.62 11.70
CA LYS A 535 14.53 -13.07 12.96
C LYS A 535 14.59 -11.97 14.02
N ASN A 536 15.71 -11.24 14.09
CA ASN A 536 15.83 -10.10 14.99
C ASN A 536 14.90 -8.97 14.60
N ALA A 537 14.88 -8.52 13.35
CA ALA A 537 14.01 -7.40 12.96
C ALA A 537 12.52 -7.74 13.11
N TYR A 538 12.10 -8.95 12.75
CA TYR A 538 10.70 -9.35 12.68
C TYR A 538 10.10 -9.78 14.03
N TYR A 539 10.92 -10.35 14.93
CA TYR A 539 10.49 -10.87 16.24
C TYR A 539 11.11 -10.16 17.45
N ASN A 540 11.78 -9.02 17.26
CA ASN A 540 12.26 -8.22 18.38
C ASN A 540 11.12 -7.42 19.00
N VAL A 541 10.37 -8.10 19.85
CA VAL A 541 9.29 -7.52 20.65
C VAL A 541 9.82 -6.41 21.59
N PRO A 542 9.06 -5.32 21.78
CA PRO A 542 9.44 -4.26 22.71
C PRO A 542 9.37 -4.76 24.16
N LYS A 543 10.02 -4.01 25.04
CA LYS A 543 9.79 -4.11 26.49
C LYS A 543 9.01 -2.89 26.94
N LEU A 544 7.99 -3.11 27.77
CA LEU A 544 7.19 -2.03 28.34
C LEU A 544 7.94 -1.35 29.47
N ILE A 545 7.92 -0.02 29.48
CA ILE A 545 8.25 0.76 30.67
C ILE A 545 7.04 0.67 31.60
N SER A 546 7.17 -0.12 32.67
CA SER A 546 6.08 -0.34 33.63
C SER A 546 5.71 0.92 34.41
N ILE A 547 4.50 0.95 34.98
CA ILE A 547 4.06 2.00 35.92
C ILE A 547 5.01 2.23 37.10
N ARG A 548 5.89 1.27 37.44
CA ARG A 548 6.88 1.39 38.52
C ARG A 548 8.17 2.09 38.10
N ASN A 549 8.35 2.30 36.80
CA ASN A 549 9.58 2.81 36.19
C ASN A 549 9.34 4.17 35.49
N LEU A 550 8.26 4.86 35.83
CA LEU A 550 7.89 6.15 35.25
C LEU A 550 8.78 7.28 35.77
N PRO A 551 8.88 8.41 35.04
CA PRO A 551 9.48 9.62 35.58
C PRO A 551 8.72 10.10 36.83
N PRO A 552 9.38 10.87 37.72
CA PRO A 552 8.76 11.44 38.91
C PRO A 552 7.45 12.19 38.66
N SER A 553 7.36 12.93 37.57
CA SER A 553 6.24 13.82 37.25
C SER A 553 5.86 13.78 35.77
N SER A 554 4.59 14.06 35.51
CA SER A 554 4.07 14.36 34.17
C SER A 554 4.63 15.69 33.68
N ASN A 555 4.68 15.90 32.36
CA ASN A 555 5.17 17.15 31.79
C ASN A 555 4.36 18.36 32.28
N LYS A 556 3.04 18.22 32.39
CA LYS A 556 2.15 19.30 32.86
C LYS A 556 2.51 19.74 34.28
N VAL A 557 2.64 18.78 35.20
CA VAL A 557 2.99 19.08 36.59
C VAL A 557 4.42 19.60 36.71
N PHE A 558 5.36 19.00 35.97
CA PHE A 558 6.75 19.44 35.96
C PHE A 558 6.90 20.90 35.55
N SER A 559 6.22 21.34 34.49
CA SER A 559 6.25 22.74 34.04
C SER A 559 5.77 23.72 35.11
N VAL A 560 4.75 23.35 35.90
CA VAL A 560 4.27 24.19 37.00
C VAL A 560 5.26 24.17 38.18
N MET A 561 5.82 23.01 38.52
CA MET A 561 6.85 22.87 39.56
C MET A 561 8.07 23.76 39.28
N GLN A 562 8.51 23.85 38.03
CA GLN A 562 9.65 24.69 37.63
C GLN A 562 9.42 26.17 37.96
N ASN A 563 8.19 26.66 37.84
CA ASN A 563 7.82 28.04 38.12
C ASN A 563 7.80 28.40 39.63
N ILE A 564 7.84 27.40 40.52
CA ILE A 564 7.72 27.54 41.99
C ILE A 564 9.03 27.13 42.70
N SER A 565 10.04 26.70 41.94
CA SER A 565 11.23 25.97 42.40
C SER A 565 12.17 26.71 43.36
N ASN A 566 12.09 28.04 43.42
CA ASN A 566 12.98 28.86 44.26
C ASN A 566 12.67 28.76 45.77
N ASP A 567 11.42 28.46 46.14
CA ASP A 567 10.94 28.61 47.52
C ASP A 567 10.62 27.29 48.25
N ASN A 568 10.77 26.12 47.60
CA ASN A 568 10.44 24.84 48.24
C ASN A 568 11.42 23.68 47.97
N ALA A 569 11.98 23.09 49.03
CA ALA A 569 12.94 22.00 48.96
C ALA A 569 12.36 20.68 48.40
N VAL A 570 11.09 20.37 48.67
CA VAL A 570 10.41 19.16 48.15
C VAL A 570 10.28 19.24 46.63
N ILE A 571 9.86 20.40 46.12
CA ILE A 571 9.72 20.66 44.69
C ILE A 571 11.07 20.59 43.98
N ARG A 572 12.12 21.19 44.57
CA ARG A 572 13.48 21.13 44.04
C ARG A 572 13.99 19.70 43.90
N ASN A 573 13.82 18.89 44.95
CA ASN A 573 14.22 17.48 44.92
C ASN A 573 13.50 16.68 43.82
N LEU A 574 12.22 16.98 43.57
CA LEU A 574 11.43 16.32 42.53
C LEU A 574 11.91 16.75 41.12
N ILE A 575 12.24 18.02 40.93
CA ILE A 575 12.82 18.53 39.68
C ILE A 575 14.17 17.86 39.41
N ASP A 576 15.07 17.83 40.40
CA ASP A 576 16.38 17.20 40.27
C ASP A 576 16.25 15.71 39.89
N LYS A 577 15.27 15.00 40.46
CA LYS A 577 14.99 13.59 40.10
C LYS A 577 14.38 13.46 38.71
N GLN A 578 13.54 14.40 38.28
CA GLN A 578 12.99 14.41 36.92
C GLN A 578 14.12 14.56 35.90
N ASP A 579 15.03 15.51 36.12
CA ASP A 579 16.18 15.74 35.24
C ASP A 579 17.13 14.54 35.26
N LEU A 580 17.38 13.97 36.45
CA LEU A 580 18.18 12.75 36.59
C LEU A 580 17.56 11.55 35.87
N TYR A 581 16.24 11.44 35.80
CA TYR A 581 15.56 10.35 35.11
C TYR A 581 15.93 10.30 33.62
N TRP A 582 15.96 11.48 32.97
CA TRP A 582 16.26 11.65 31.55
C TRP A 582 17.76 11.78 31.24
N SER A 583 18.59 11.99 32.26
CA SER A 583 20.06 12.06 32.09
C SER A 583 20.65 10.76 31.54
N THR A 584 21.50 10.90 30.50
CA THR A 584 21.96 9.81 29.62
C THR A 584 22.93 8.80 30.21
#